data_AF-A0A355G562-F1
#
_entry.id   AF-A0A355G562-F1
#
_cell.length_a   1.000
_cell.length_b   1.000
_cell.length_c   1.000
_cell.angle_alpha   90.00
_cell.angle_beta   90.00
_cell.angle_gamma   90.00
#
_symmetry.space_group_name_H-M   'P 1'
#
loop_
_entity.id
_entity.type
_entity.pdbx_description
1 polymer ?
#
loop_
_entity_poly.entity_id
_entity_poly.type
_entity_poly.pdbx_seq_one_letter_code
_entity_poly.pdbx_strand_id
1 'polypeptide(L)' 'GTVREYLGACYDVCHQAVEFEDIPGSIRQITHAEIRINKIHISNAIELDQPGENAAGRELLAQYAEPRYLHQTIGSL' A
#
# COMPACT_ATOMS: atom_id res chain seq x y z
N GLY A 1 -1.35 -15.19 27.05
CA GLY A 1 -0.14 -16.01 26.79
C GLY A 1 0.88 -15.15 26.09
N THR A 2 2.18 -15.39 26.33
CA THR A 2 3.32 -14.54 25.93
C THR A 2 3.24 -14.03 24.48
N VAL A 3 2.82 -14.87 23.53
CA VAL A 3 2.67 -14.47 22.12
C VAL A 3 1.74 -13.25 21.95
N ARG A 4 0.55 -13.25 22.58
CA ARG A 4 -0.42 -12.15 22.45
C ARG A 4 0.06 -10.86 23.10
N GLU A 5 0.95 -10.95 24.09
CA GLU A 5 1.50 -9.82 24.83
C GLU A 5 2.61 -9.10 24.04
N TYR A 6 3.48 -9.86 23.37
CA TYR A 6 4.67 -9.30 22.72
C TYR A 6 4.59 -9.21 21.20
N LEU A 7 3.70 -9.97 20.55
CA LEU A 7 3.53 -9.93 19.09
C LEU A 7 2.30 -9.11 18.67
N GLY A 8 2.43 -8.49 17.50
CA GLY A 8 1.38 -7.78 16.78
C GLY A 8 1.82 -7.44 15.36
N ALA A 9 0.88 -7.08 14.51
CA ALA A 9 1.10 -6.75 13.12
C ALA A 9 1.68 -5.34 12.96
N CYS A 10 2.55 -5.18 11.97
CA CYS A 10 2.85 -3.89 11.37
C CYS A 10 1.91 -3.71 10.18
N TYR A 11 1.05 -2.70 10.24
CA TYR A 11 0.16 -2.35 9.14
C TYR A 11 0.89 -1.42 8.18
N ASP A 12 1.29 -1.94 7.01
CA ASP A 12 2.02 -1.19 5.99
C ASP A 12 1.05 -0.63 4.94
N VAL A 13 0.90 0.70 4.92
CA VAL A 13 -0.04 1.39 4.04
C VAL A 13 0.49 1.46 2.60
N CYS A 14 1.78 1.22 2.35
CA CYS A 14 2.36 1.30 1.01
C CYS A 14 1.64 0.37 0.03
N HIS A 15 1.43 -0.89 0.41
CA HIS A 15 0.75 -1.87 -0.46
C HIS A 15 -0.73 -1.53 -0.61
N GLN A 16 -1.37 -1.11 0.48
CA GLN A 16 -2.78 -0.73 0.50
C GLN A 16 -3.06 0.46 -0.43
N ALA A 17 -2.13 1.42 -0.47
CA ALA A 17 -2.23 2.60 -1.33
C ALA A 17 -2.01 2.27 -2.80
N VAL A 18 -1.06 1.37 -3.13
CA VAL A 18 -0.84 0.96 -4.52
C VAL A 18 -2.00 0.13 -5.04
N GLU A 19 -2.52 -0.81 -4.25
CA GLU A 19 -3.61 -1.73 -4.65
C GLU A 19 -5.01 -1.11 -4.50
N PHE A 20 -5.12 0.15 -4.06
CA PHE A 20 -6.39 0.85 -3.81
C PHE A 20 -7.35 0.07 -2.89
N GLU A 21 -6.82 -0.52 -1.82
CA GLU A 21 -7.59 -1.37 -0.89
C GLU A 21 -8.54 -0.58 0.04
N ASP A 22 -9.59 -1.24 0.55
CA ASP A 22 -10.45 -0.73 1.63
C ASP A 22 -9.71 -0.80 2.98
N ILE A 23 -8.91 0.23 3.26
CA ILE A 23 -8.14 0.36 4.52
C ILE A 23 -9.04 0.26 5.77
N PRO A 24 -10.18 0.99 5.87
CA PRO A 24 -11.08 0.81 7.01
C PRO A 24 -11.58 -0.64 7.15
N GLY A 25 -11.89 -1.31 6.03
CA GLY A 25 -12.34 -2.69 6.00
C GLY A 25 -11.30 -3.68 6.49
N SER A 26 -10.07 -3.58 5.98
CA SER A 26 -8.98 -4.47 6.36
C SER A 26 -8.61 -4.29 7.84
N ILE A 27 -8.58 -3.06 8.36
CA ILE A 27 -8.37 -2.79 9.79
C ILE A 27 -9.46 -3.42 10.66
N ARG A 28 -10.74 -3.34 10.24
CA ARG A 28 -11.84 -4.00 10.94
C ARG A 28 -11.66 -5.52 10.98
N GLN A 29 -11.27 -6.14 9.86
CA GLN A 29 -11.03 -7.58 9.81
C GLN A 29 -9.88 -8.01 10.75
N ILE A 30 -8.76 -7.28 10.74
CA ILE A 30 -7.60 -7.55 11.59
C ILE A 30 -7.99 -7.47 13.08
N THR A 31 -8.67 -6.39 13.47
CA THR A 31 -9.06 -6.17 14.86
C THR A 31 -10.14 -7.14 15.33
N HIS A 32 -11.09 -7.53 14.47
CA HIS A 32 -12.10 -8.56 14.77
C HIS A 32 -11.46 -9.95 14.95
N ALA A 33 -10.34 -10.23 14.29
CA ALA A 33 -9.54 -11.44 14.50
C ALA A 33 -8.67 -11.38 15.78
N GLU A 34 -8.84 -10.37 16.63
CA GLU A 34 -8.06 -10.11 17.84
C GLU A 34 -6.54 -9.96 17.59
N ILE A 35 -6.15 -9.56 16.37
CA ILE A 35 -4.77 -9.27 16.02
C ILE A 35 -4.48 -7.82 16.38
N ARG A 36 -3.48 -7.59 17.25
CA ARG A 36 -3.05 -6.24 17.61
C ARG A 36 -2.23 -5.64 16.47
N ILE A 37 -2.56 -4.41 16.08
CA ILE A 37 -1.70 -3.59 15.22
C ILE A 37 -0.79 -2.77 16.14
N ASN A 38 0.50 -3.07 16.13
CA ASN A 38 1.47 -2.41 17.02
C ASN A 38 2.15 -1.22 16.35
N LYS A 39 2.15 -1.20 15.02
CA LYS A 39 2.79 -0.16 14.21
C LYS A 39 1.97 0.07 12.97
N ILE A 40 1.86 1.34 12.59
CA ILE A 40 1.35 1.74 11.28
C ILE A 40 2.52 2.40 10.54
N HIS A 41 2.81 1.92 9.35
CA HIS A 41 3.76 2.53 8.43
C HIS A 41 2.97 3.29 7.37
N ILE A 42 2.84 4.61 7.59
CA ILE A 42 2.11 5.49 6.69
C ILE A 42 2.97 5.77 5.46
N SER A 43 2.37 5.58 4.28
CA SER A 43 2.94 5.87 2.98
C SER A 43 1.83 6.34 2.03
N ASN A 44 2.19 6.76 0.83
CA ASN A 44 1.28 7.14 -0.24
C ASN A 44 1.78 6.61 -1.58
N ALA A 45 0.84 6.31 -2.49
CA ALA A 45 1.11 6.02 -3.88
C ALA A 45 0.74 7.23 -4.75
N ILE A 46 1.31 7.31 -5.95
CA ILE A 46 0.90 8.29 -6.97
C ILE A 46 -0.09 7.57 -7.91
N GLU A 47 -1.25 8.16 -8.10
CA GLU A 47 -2.28 7.69 -9.02
C GLU A 47 -2.22 8.48 -10.34
N LEU A 48 -2.44 7.79 -11.45
CA LEU A 48 -2.62 8.38 -12.75
C LEU A 48 -3.96 7.94 -13.34
N ASP A 49 -4.90 8.88 -13.43
CA ASP A 49 -6.19 8.64 -14.05
C ASP A 49 -6.04 8.29 -15.53
N GLN A 50 -6.80 7.27 -15.97
CA GLN A 50 -6.88 6.82 -17.36
C GLN A 50 -5.50 6.68 -18.02
N PRO A 51 -4.62 5.81 -17.48
CA PRO A 51 -3.22 5.76 -17.88
C PRO A 51 -3.05 5.40 -19.36
N GLY A 52 -4.02 4.74 -20.00
CA GLY A 52 -4.02 4.47 -21.45
C GLY A 52 -4.09 5.72 -22.33
N GLU A 53 -4.79 6.77 -21.88
CA GLU A 53 -5.03 8.00 -22.64
C GLU A 53 -4.05 9.12 -22.27
N ASN A 54 -3.33 9.00 -21.15
CA ASN A 54 -2.46 10.04 -20.62
C ASN A 54 -0.95 9.77 -20.83
N ALA A 55 -0.47 9.97 -22.06
CA ALA A 55 0.94 9.73 -22.40
C ALA A 55 1.92 10.62 -21.61
N ALA A 56 1.62 11.90 -21.43
CA ALA A 56 2.47 12.84 -20.69
C ALA A 56 2.58 12.45 -19.21
N GLY A 57 1.48 12.00 -18.59
CA GLY A 57 1.47 11.49 -17.22
C GLY A 57 2.33 10.24 -17.06
N ARG A 58 2.28 9.30 -18.03
CA ARG A 58 3.17 8.13 -18.02
C ARG A 58 4.64 8.51 -18.10
N GLU A 59 5.00 9.48 -18.94
CA GLU A 59 6.37 9.99 -19.04
C GLU A 59 6.87 10.64 -17.73
N LEU A 60 6.00 11.38 -17.03
CA LEU A 60 6.32 11.95 -15.72
C LEU A 60 6.53 10.87 -14.66
N LEU A 61 5.64 9.87 -14.59
CA LEU A 61 5.78 8.75 -13.65
C LEU A 61 7.06 7.94 -13.89
N ALA A 62 7.45 7.76 -15.16
CA ALA A 62 8.68 7.04 -15.50
C ALA A 62 9.96 7.66 -14.90
N GLN A 63 9.94 8.95 -14.53
CA GLN A 63 11.07 9.62 -13.88
C GLN A 63 11.30 9.15 -12.44
N TYR A 64 10.30 8.55 -11.80
CA TYR A 64 10.43 7.97 -10.46
C TYR A 64 11.06 6.57 -10.47
N ALA A 65 11.20 5.94 -11.63
CA ALA A 65 11.84 4.64 -11.76
C ALA A 65 13.36 4.79 -11.58
N GLU A 66 13.91 4.16 -10.55
CA GLU A 66 15.35 4.17 -10.28
C GLU A 66 15.88 2.72 -10.11
N PRO A 67 17.18 2.46 -10.35
CA PRO A 67 17.69 1.09 -10.50
C PRO A 67 17.99 0.37 -9.18
N ARG A 68 17.97 1.06 -8.04
CA ARG A 68 18.40 0.54 -6.74
C ARG A 68 17.28 -0.23 -6.04
N TYR A 69 16.04 0.22 -6.14
CA TYR A 69 14.88 -0.31 -5.45
C TYR A 69 13.84 -0.84 -6.44
N LEU A 70 13.08 -1.83 -5.98
CA LEU A 70 11.93 -2.34 -6.71
C LEU A 70 10.73 -1.43 -6.44
N HIS A 71 10.09 -0.98 -7.51
CA HIS A 71 8.85 -0.21 -7.44
C HIS A 71 7.66 -1.15 -7.69
N GLN A 72 6.68 -1.14 -6.78
CA GLN A 72 5.41 -1.82 -7.00
C GLN A 72 4.47 -0.89 -7.78
N THR A 73 3.81 -1.42 -8.80
CA THR A 73 2.82 -0.71 -9.61
C THR A 73 1.64 -1.64 -9.89
N ILE A 74 0.45 -1.08 -10.02
CA ILE A 74 -0.73 -1.76 -10.54
C ILE A 74 -1.35 -0.90 -11.64
N GLY A 75 -1.98 -1.55 -12.61
CA GLY A 75 -2.71 -0.87 -13.67
C GLY A 75 -3.46 -1.87 -14.52
N SER A 76 -4.55 -1.41 -15.13
CA SER A 76 -5.19 -2.09 -16.25
C SER A 76 -4.93 -1.26 -17.51
N LEU A 77 -4.58 -1.96 -18.60
CA LEU A 77 -4.43 -1.36 -19.92
C LEU A 77 -5.79 -1.26 -20.61
#